data_AF-A0A951EJR9-F1
#
_entry.id   AF-A0A951EJR9-F1
#
_cell.length_a   1.000
_cell.length_b   1.000
_cell.length_c   1.000
_cell.angle_alpha   90.00
_cell.angle_beta   90.00
_cell.angle_gamma   90.00
#
_symmetry.space_group_name_H-M   'P 1'
#
loop_
_entity.id
_entity.type
_entity.pdbx_description
1 polymer ?
#
loop_
_entity_poly.entity_id
_entity_poly.type
_entity_poly.pdbx_seq_one_letter_code
_entity_poly.pdbx_strand_id
1 'polypeptide(L)'
;MSLLCEVPSPSRRAVLATGGALFAWAHVPRFARAQSARDPRLVVIILRGALDGLSAVGPIGDPDYAGLHGDIALSLSGPHPALPLDGFFALNPAMPTFARLFKAKQAAVVHAAATGYRERSHFDGQDVLESGFAGPGHVGSGWLNRALEAIPEGDRVGVNGGLA
;
A
#
# COMPACT_ATOMS: atom_id res chain seq x y z
N MET A 1 18.43 -29.92 57.72
CA MET A 1 17.99 -30.15 56.33
C MET A 1 16.49 -29.97 56.27
N SER A 2 16.01 -28.77 55.96
CA SER A 2 14.61 -28.50 55.60
C SER A 2 14.59 -27.34 54.61
N LEU A 3 14.57 -27.68 53.33
CA LEU A 3 14.21 -26.75 52.26
C LEU A 3 12.69 -26.57 52.35
N LEU A 4 12.24 -25.45 52.89
CA LEU A 4 10.84 -25.03 52.79
C LEU A 4 10.59 -24.63 51.33
N CYS A 5 9.99 -25.53 50.56
CA CYS A 5 9.42 -25.20 49.25
C CYS A 5 8.16 -24.35 49.48
N GLU A 6 8.30 -23.04 49.44
CA GLU A 6 7.17 -22.13 49.30
C GLU A 6 6.70 -22.17 47.84
N VAL A 7 5.47 -22.60 47.60
CA VAL A 7 4.90 -22.65 46.25
C VAL A 7 4.52 -21.23 45.87
N PRO A 8 5.13 -20.61 44.83
CA PRO A 8 4.77 -19.26 44.45
C PRO A 8 3.32 -19.25 43.95
N SER A 9 2.41 -18.64 44.71
CA SER A 9 1.02 -18.40 44.28
C SER A 9 0.96 -17.07 43.54
N PRO A 10 0.76 -17.04 42.21
CA PRO A 10 0.69 -15.78 41.48
C PRO A 10 -0.52 -14.98 41.94
N SER A 11 -0.29 -13.71 42.27
CA SER A 11 -1.38 -12.80 42.64
C SER A 11 -2.32 -12.57 41.45
N ARG A 12 -3.60 -12.26 41.73
CA ARG A 12 -4.58 -11.86 40.70
C ARG A 12 -4.05 -10.75 39.78
N ARG A 13 -3.29 -9.80 40.35
CA ARG A 13 -2.64 -8.72 39.60
C ARG A 13 -1.62 -9.25 38.61
N ALA A 14 -0.78 -10.21 39.03
CA ALA A 14 0.21 -10.84 38.16
C ALA A 14 -0.48 -11.58 37.01
N VAL A 15 -1.51 -12.36 37.30
CA VAL A 15 -2.28 -13.09 36.27
C VAL A 15 -2.90 -12.14 35.23
N LEU A 16 -3.55 -11.05 35.67
CA LEU A 16 -4.17 -10.09 34.76
C LEU A 16 -3.14 -9.31 33.93
N ALA A 17 -2.03 -8.90 34.54
CA ALA A 17 -0.98 -8.17 33.84
C ALA A 17 -0.30 -9.05 32.77
N THR A 18 0.03 -10.30 33.11
CA THR A 18 0.64 -11.25 32.18
C THR A 18 -0.33 -11.62 31.05
N GLY A 19 -1.60 -11.87 31.35
CA GLY A 19 -2.62 -12.16 30.34
C GLY A 19 -2.83 -10.99 29.36
N GLY A 20 -2.91 -9.76 29.87
CA GLY A 20 -3.03 -8.56 29.04
C GLY A 20 -1.80 -8.32 28.15
N ALA A 21 -0.60 -8.55 28.68
CA ALA A 21 0.64 -8.42 27.90
C ALA A 21 0.73 -9.46 26.77
N LEU A 22 0.35 -10.71 27.03
CA LEU A 22 0.33 -11.76 26.00
C LEU A 22 -0.69 -11.47 24.89
N PHE A 23 -1.87 -10.97 25.24
CA PHE A 23 -2.88 -10.55 24.28
C PHE A 23 -2.38 -9.38 23.43
N ALA A 24 -1.84 -8.33 24.06
CA ALA A 24 -1.27 -7.19 23.35
C ALA A 24 -0.14 -7.61 22.39
N TRP A 25 0.75 -8.53 22.83
CA TRP A 25 1.86 -9.01 22.01
C TRP A 25 1.40 -9.75 20.74
N ALA A 26 0.30 -10.50 20.81
CA ALA A 26 -0.28 -11.16 19.65
C ALA A 26 -0.81 -10.18 18.59
N HIS A 27 -1.11 -8.94 18.98
CA HIS A 27 -1.63 -7.89 18.12
C HIS A 27 -0.60 -6.80 17.77
N VAL A 28 0.66 -6.94 18.21
CA VAL A 28 1.74 -6.05 17.79
C VAL A 28 1.96 -6.25 16.27
N PRO A 29 2.02 -5.17 15.47
CA PRO A 29 2.34 -5.26 14.05
C PRO A 29 3.65 -6.01 13.84
N ARG A 30 3.60 -7.14 13.12
CA ARG A 30 4.83 -7.83 12.73
C ARG A 30 5.40 -7.12 11.51
N PHE A 31 6.62 -6.62 11.65
CA PHE A 31 7.38 -6.13 10.50
C PHE A 31 7.78 -7.33 9.64
N ALA A 32 7.22 -7.42 8.43
CA ALA A 32 7.72 -8.33 7.43
C ALA A 32 9.12 -7.86 7.00
N ARG A 33 10.13 -8.71 7.16
CA ARG A 33 11.46 -8.48 6.59
C ARG A 33 11.57 -9.29 5.30
N ALA A 34 12.04 -8.67 4.23
CA ALA A 34 12.32 -9.38 2.99
C ALA A 34 13.40 -10.45 3.23
N GLN A 35 13.28 -11.59 2.56
CA GLN A 35 14.28 -12.67 2.60
C GLN A 35 15.61 -12.14 2.04
N SER A 36 16.69 -12.29 2.81
CA SER A 36 18.04 -11.75 2.49
C SER A 36 18.71 -12.36 1.25
N ALA A 37 18.09 -13.36 0.62
CA ALA A 37 18.59 -14.02 -0.58
C ALA A 37 18.02 -13.44 -1.90
N ARG A 38 17.10 -12.46 -1.82
CA ARG A 38 16.67 -11.71 -3.01
C ARG A 38 17.47 -10.42 -3.12
N ASP A 39 17.67 -10.02 -4.36
CA ASP A 39 18.06 -8.67 -4.75
C ASP A 39 16.78 -7.86 -5.02
N PRO A 40 16.14 -7.25 -4.00
CA PRO A 40 14.88 -6.55 -4.17
C PRO A 40 15.08 -5.29 -5.00
N ARG A 41 14.39 -5.22 -6.14
CA ARG A 41 14.33 -4.03 -6.98
C ARG A 41 13.01 -3.30 -6.74
N LEU A 42 13.10 -2.02 -6.39
CA LEU A 42 11.96 -1.12 -6.33
C LEU A 42 11.93 -0.29 -7.60
N VAL A 43 10.81 -0.35 -8.32
CA VAL A 43 10.52 0.54 -9.45
C VAL A 43 9.29 1.35 -9.08
N VAL A 44 9.44 2.68 -9.07
CA VAL A 44 8.34 3.61 -8.81
C VAL A 44 7.95 4.25 -10.14
N ILE A 45 6.70 4.05 -10.55
CA ILE A 45 6.13 4.63 -11.78
C ILE A 45 5.09 5.67 -11.38
N ILE A 46 5.31 6.92 -11.77
CA ILE A 46 4.37 8.02 -11.54
C ILE A 46 3.62 8.28 -12.85
N LEU A 47 2.31 8.06 -12.83
CA LEU A 47 1.43 8.35 -13.96
C LEU A 47 1.05 9.83 -13.95
N ARG A 48 1.80 10.64 -14.68
CA ARG A 48 1.50 12.08 -14.83
C ARG A 48 0.23 12.27 -15.66
N GLY A 49 -0.49 13.36 -15.41
CA GLY A 49 -1.71 13.70 -16.14
C GLY A 49 -3.01 13.20 -15.50
N ALA A 50 -3.00 12.97 -14.18
CA ALA A 50 -4.17 12.67 -13.36
C ALA A 50 -4.98 11.45 -13.81
N LEU A 51 -4.40 10.26 -13.64
CA LEU A 51 -5.18 9.02 -13.69
C LEU A 51 -6.35 9.13 -12.71
N ASP A 52 -7.57 8.96 -13.22
CA ASP A 52 -8.75 8.84 -12.41
C ASP A 52 -8.82 7.44 -11.77
N GLY A 53 -8.62 7.40 -10.45
CA GLY A 53 -8.67 6.16 -9.67
C GLY A 53 -10.02 5.47 -9.69
N LEU A 54 -11.12 6.23 -9.81
CA LEU A 54 -12.49 5.69 -9.84
C LEU A 54 -12.84 5.05 -11.19
N SER A 55 -12.25 5.52 -12.28
CA SER A 55 -12.30 4.87 -13.59
C SER A 55 -11.32 3.70 -13.73
N ALA A 56 -10.24 3.67 -12.94
CA ALA A 56 -9.26 2.59 -12.95
C ALA A 56 -9.69 1.40 -12.09
N VAL A 57 -10.09 1.66 -10.85
CA VAL A 57 -10.55 0.67 -9.86
C VAL A 57 -11.78 1.21 -9.14
N GLY A 58 -12.95 0.93 -9.69
CA GLY A 58 -14.22 1.48 -9.21
C GLY A 58 -14.85 0.65 -8.08
N PRO A 59 -15.38 1.28 -7.02
CA PRO A 59 -16.16 0.62 -5.96
C PRO A 59 -17.59 0.32 -6.42
N ILE A 60 -17.77 -0.60 -7.37
CA ILE A 60 -19.08 -0.94 -7.95
C ILE A 60 -20.11 -1.48 -6.93
N GLY A 61 -19.65 -1.94 -5.76
CA GLY A 61 -20.51 -2.36 -4.65
C GLY A 61 -21.07 -1.20 -3.83
N ASP A 62 -20.61 0.02 -4.05
CA ASP A 62 -21.15 1.24 -3.44
C ASP A 62 -22.38 1.72 -4.23
N PRO A 63 -23.57 1.84 -3.61
CA PRO A 63 -24.78 2.28 -4.31
C PRO A 63 -24.68 3.71 -4.86
N ASP A 64 -23.85 4.57 -4.26
CA ASP A 64 -23.71 5.96 -4.68
C ASP A 64 -22.71 6.12 -5.84
N TYR A 65 -21.84 5.12 -6.08
CA TYR A 65 -20.74 5.21 -7.06
C TYR A 65 -21.24 5.55 -8.47
N ALA A 66 -22.20 4.80 -9.00
CA ALA A 66 -22.67 5.01 -10.37
C ALA A 66 -23.36 6.37 -10.52
N GLY A 67 -24.15 6.79 -9.53
CA GLY A 67 -24.82 8.09 -9.54
C GLY A 67 -23.86 9.27 -9.45
N LEU A 68 -22.80 9.16 -8.64
CA LEU A 68 -21.80 10.21 -8.46
C LEU A 68 -20.78 10.28 -9.59
N HIS A 69 -20.44 9.13 -10.20
CA HIS A 69 -19.44 9.05 -11.26
C HIS A 69 -20.05 9.21 -12.67
N GLY A 70 -21.37 9.05 -12.79
CA GLY A 70 -22.12 9.30 -14.03
C GLY A 70 -21.77 8.33 -15.14
N ASP A 71 -21.74 8.82 -16.38
CA ASP A 71 -21.61 8.00 -17.59
C ASP A 71 -20.27 7.23 -17.70
N ILE A 72 -19.27 7.62 -16.92
CA ILE A 72 -17.95 6.96 -16.87
C ILE A 72 -17.85 5.91 -15.76
N ALA A 73 -18.92 5.66 -15.01
CA ALA A 73 -18.97 4.61 -14.01
C ALA A 73 -18.70 3.23 -14.62
N LEU A 74 -17.81 2.47 -13.99
CA LEU A 74 -17.58 1.08 -14.36
C LEU A 74 -18.83 0.24 -14.10
N SER A 75 -19.16 -0.66 -15.03
CA SER A 75 -20.29 -1.58 -14.93
C SER A 75 -19.85 -3.01 -15.18
N LEU A 76 -20.44 -3.97 -14.48
CA LEU A 76 -20.21 -5.41 -14.71
C LEU A 76 -20.94 -5.93 -15.96
N SER A 77 -21.75 -5.10 -16.60
CA SER A 77 -22.55 -5.44 -17.77
C SER A 77 -22.26 -4.48 -18.92
N GLY A 78 -22.68 -4.85 -20.13
CA GLY A 78 -22.55 -4.02 -21.32
C GLY A 78 -21.40 -4.49 -22.23
N PRO A 79 -21.01 -3.66 -23.22
CA PRO A 79 -20.04 -4.05 -24.25
C PRO A 79 -18.61 -4.19 -23.72
N HIS A 80 -18.27 -3.45 -22.66
CA HIS A 80 -16.94 -3.45 -22.04
C HIS A 80 -17.07 -3.64 -20.52
N PRO A 81 -17.46 -4.85 -20.07
CA PRO A 81 -17.70 -5.10 -18.65
C PRO A 81 -16.39 -4.96 -17.86
N ALA A 82 -16.47 -4.28 -16.73
CA ALA A 82 -15.39 -4.15 -15.76
C ALA A 82 -14.99 -5.53 -15.21
N LEU A 83 -13.73 -5.66 -14.79
CA LEU A 83 -13.15 -6.92 -14.33
C LEU A 83 -13.30 -7.01 -12.80
N PRO A 84 -14.15 -7.90 -12.25
CA PRO A 84 -14.36 -7.99 -10.80
C PRO A 84 -13.07 -8.41 -10.07
N LEU A 85 -12.82 -7.78 -8.91
CA LEU A 85 -11.70 -8.12 -8.03
C LEU A 85 -12.12 -8.99 -6.85
N ASP A 86 -13.01 -8.48 -6.00
CA ASP A 86 -13.33 -9.06 -4.69
C ASP A 86 -14.83 -8.99 -4.32
N GLY A 87 -15.68 -8.58 -5.27
CA GLY A 87 -17.12 -8.43 -5.08
C GLY A 87 -17.56 -7.02 -4.71
N PHE A 88 -16.65 -6.13 -4.29
CA PHE A 88 -16.94 -4.71 -4.07
C PHE A 88 -16.26 -3.82 -5.11
N PHE A 89 -15.04 -4.16 -5.52
CA PHE A 89 -14.27 -3.42 -6.52
C PHE A 89 -14.23 -4.13 -7.87
N ALA A 90 -14.14 -3.34 -8.94
CA ALA A 90 -13.85 -3.81 -10.28
C ALA A 90 -12.82 -2.92 -10.99
N LEU A 91 -11.98 -3.54 -11.79
CA LEU A 91 -10.98 -2.88 -12.64
C LEU A 91 -11.56 -2.46 -13.97
N ASN A 92 -10.97 -1.40 -14.54
CA ASN A 92 -11.20 -1.03 -15.92
C ASN A 92 -10.96 -2.23 -16.89
N PRO A 93 -11.82 -2.44 -17.91
CA PRO A 93 -11.66 -3.53 -18.87
C PRO A 93 -10.32 -3.53 -19.61
N ALA A 94 -9.66 -2.36 -19.74
CA ALA A 94 -8.34 -2.24 -20.37
C ALA A 94 -7.17 -2.74 -19.49
N MET A 95 -7.42 -3.27 -18.29
CA MET A 95 -6.38 -3.69 -17.34
C MET A 95 -6.35 -5.22 -17.05
N PRO A 96 -6.43 -6.11 -18.07
CA PRO A 96 -6.52 -7.56 -17.85
C PRO A 96 -5.26 -8.13 -17.19
N THR A 97 -4.08 -7.56 -17.49
CA THR A 97 -2.81 -7.98 -16.88
C THR A 97 -2.80 -7.69 -15.38
N PHE A 98 -3.25 -6.51 -14.97
CA PHE A 98 -3.31 -6.15 -13.55
C PHE A 98 -4.33 -7.04 -12.81
N ALA A 99 -5.50 -7.31 -13.42
CA ALA A 99 -6.49 -8.21 -12.84
C ALA A 99 -5.91 -9.63 -12.61
N ARG A 100 -5.12 -10.15 -13.55
CA ARG A 100 -4.42 -11.44 -13.39
C ARG A 100 -3.40 -11.41 -12.24
N LEU A 101 -2.60 -10.35 -12.14
CA LEU A 101 -1.62 -10.19 -11.06
C LEU A 101 -2.31 -10.06 -9.69
N PHE A 102 -3.42 -9.34 -9.61
CA PHE A 102 -4.20 -9.20 -8.38
C PHE A 102 -4.73 -10.57 -7.91
N LYS A 103 -5.34 -11.34 -8.81
CA LYS A 103 -5.81 -12.72 -8.52
C LYS A 103 -4.68 -13.63 -8.06
N ALA A 104 -3.48 -13.46 -8.62
CA ALA A 104 -2.28 -14.20 -8.22
C ALA A 104 -1.65 -13.69 -6.89
N LYS A 105 -2.25 -12.69 -6.23
CA LYS A 105 -1.70 -12.00 -5.04
C LYS A 105 -0.33 -11.37 -5.29
N GLN A 106 -0.10 -10.92 -6.53
CA GLN A 106 1.13 -10.25 -6.99
C GLN A 106 0.92 -8.76 -7.28
N ALA A 107 -0.30 -8.26 -7.15
CA ALA A 107 -0.63 -6.84 -7.20
C ALA A 107 -1.62 -6.51 -6.09
N ALA A 108 -1.61 -5.24 -5.65
CA ALA A 108 -2.52 -4.70 -4.66
C ALA A 108 -2.98 -3.31 -5.11
N VAL A 109 -4.17 -2.91 -4.66
CA VAL A 109 -4.70 -1.56 -4.84
C VAL A 109 -4.83 -0.93 -3.46
N VAL A 110 -4.41 0.33 -3.33
CA VAL A 110 -4.57 1.11 -2.10
C VAL A 110 -5.48 2.28 -2.41
N HIS A 111 -6.69 2.25 -1.86
CA HIS A 111 -7.68 3.31 -2.00
C HIS A 111 -7.52 4.36 -0.90
N ALA A 112 -8.16 5.52 -1.10
CA ALA A 112 -8.15 6.64 -0.14
C ALA A 112 -6.74 7.12 0.26
N ALA A 113 -5.76 6.96 -0.65
CA ALA A 113 -4.41 7.48 -0.50
C ALA A 113 -4.26 8.79 -1.30
N ALA A 114 -3.83 9.85 -0.63
CA ALA A 114 -3.54 11.14 -1.24
C ALA A 114 -2.48 11.88 -0.44
N THR A 115 -1.80 12.84 -1.07
CA THR A 115 -0.96 13.81 -0.36
C THR A 115 -1.84 14.75 0.49
N GLY A 116 -1.24 15.65 1.27
CA GLY A 116 -1.99 16.69 1.99
C GLY A 116 -2.49 17.84 1.11
N TYR A 117 -2.05 17.91 -0.15
CA TYR A 117 -2.33 19.01 -1.06
C TYR A 117 -3.75 18.96 -1.62
N ARG A 118 -4.49 20.08 -1.57
CA ARG A 118 -5.92 20.15 -1.92
C ARG A 118 -6.27 21.23 -2.95
N GLU A 119 -5.27 21.93 -3.49
CA GLU A 119 -5.49 22.92 -4.54
C GLU A 119 -5.58 22.27 -5.93
N ARG A 120 -5.96 23.04 -6.96
CA ARG A 120 -6.32 22.53 -8.29
C ARG A 120 -5.20 22.58 -9.34
N SER A 121 -3.96 22.84 -8.93
CA SER A 121 -2.79 22.84 -9.83
C SER A 121 -2.16 21.45 -9.90
N HIS A 122 -2.10 20.89 -11.11
CA HIS A 122 -1.47 19.60 -11.38
C HIS A 122 0.04 19.64 -11.17
N PHE A 123 0.68 20.76 -11.52
CA PHE A 123 2.12 20.96 -11.35
C PHE A 123 2.50 20.95 -9.86
N ASP A 124 1.78 21.74 -9.06
CA ASP A 124 2.01 21.81 -7.62
C ASP A 124 1.71 20.47 -6.91
N GLY A 125 0.65 19.77 -7.32
CA GLY A 125 0.34 18.45 -6.80
C GLY A 125 1.40 17.40 -7.15
N GLN A 126 1.96 17.48 -8.35
CA GLN A 126 3.09 16.64 -8.76
C GLN A 126 4.35 16.96 -7.95
N ASP A 127 4.67 18.24 -7.75
CA ASP A 127 5.79 18.67 -6.92
C ASP A 127 5.69 18.11 -5.51
N VAL A 128 4.50 18.18 -4.89
CA VAL A 128 4.23 17.61 -3.56
C VAL A 128 4.44 16.09 -3.56
N LEU A 129 3.92 15.37 -4.58
CA LEU A 129 4.06 13.92 -4.69
C LEU A 129 5.52 13.47 -4.88
N GLU A 130 6.26 14.14 -5.75
CA GLU A 130 7.64 13.78 -6.10
C GLU A 130 8.63 14.21 -5.01
N SER A 131 8.42 15.38 -4.42
CA SER A 131 9.27 15.90 -3.35
C SER A 131 8.99 15.24 -2.01
N GLY A 132 7.74 14.83 -1.74
CA GLY A 132 7.27 14.31 -0.46
C GLY A 132 7.14 15.36 0.65
N PHE A 133 7.20 16.66 0.32
CA PHE A 133 6.96 17.74 1.28
C PHE A 133 5.47 18.09 1.40
N ALA A 134 5.10 18.88 2.41
CA ALA A 134 3.71 19.25 2.65
C ALA A 134 3.12 20.23 1.61
N GLY A 135 3.97 20.93 0.85
CA GLY A 135 3.55 21.97 -0.09
C GLY A 135 4.45 22.07 -1.34
N PRO A 136 4.02 22.84 -2.35
CA PRO A 136 4.73 22.99 -3.61
C PRO A 136 5.98 23.88 -3.50
N GLY A 137 6.79 23.91 -4.56
CA GLY A 137 7.99 24.77 -4.65
C GLY A 137 9.24 24.20 -3.97
N HIS A 138 9.17 23.01 -3.37
CA HIS A 138 10.32 22.32 -2.77
C HIS A 138 11.04 21.40 -3.77
N VAL A 139 11.61 21.99 -4.82
CA VAL A 139 12.21 21.26 -5.97
C VAL A 139 13.67 20.83 -5.78
N GLY A 140 14.26 21.07 -4.60
CA GLY A 140 15.68 20.78 -4.36
C GLY A 140 16.02 19.29 -4.29
N SER A 141 15.08 18.42 -3.91
CA SER A 141 15.26 16.96 -3.91
C SER A 141 13.93 16.20 -3.88
N GLY A 142 13.89 15.03 -4.53
CA GLY A 142 12.77 14.08 -4.44
C GLY A 142 12.86 13.21 -3.18
N TRP A 143 11.72 12.70 -2.70
CA TRP A 143 11.72 11.80 -1.54
C TRP A 143 12.51 10.52 -1.80
N LEU A 144 12.47 10.00 -3.05
CA LEU A 144 13.20 8.79 -3.41
C LEU A 144 14.72 9.02 -3.39
N ASN A 145 15.19 10.21 -3.80
CA ASN A 145 16.61 10.55 -3.72
C ASN A 145 17.09 10.56 -2.26
N ARG A 146 16.32 11.21 -1.37
CA ARG A 146 16.63 11.22 0.07
C ARG A 146 16.54 9.82 0.70
N ALA A 147 15.62 8.98 0.22
CA ALA A 147 15.53 7.59 0.67
C ALA A 147 16.76 6.78 0.25
N LEU A 148 17.26 6.97 -0.98
CA LEU A 148 18.48 6.30 -1.46
C LEU A 148 19.71 6.72 -0.64
N GLU A 149 19.84 7.99 -0.27
CA GLU A 149 20.92 8.47 0.61
C GLU A 149 20.88 7.85 2.01
N ALA A 150 19.69 7.47 2.50
CA ALA A 150 19.51 6.87 3.82
C ALA A 150 19.67 5.34 3.83
N ILE A 151 19.69 4.68 2.66
CA ILE A 151 19.86 3.23 2.54
C ILE A 151 21.37 2.91 2.49
N PRO A 152 21.86 1.91 3.24
CA PRO A 152 23.26 1.48 3.15
C PRO A 152 23.65 1.13 1.71
N GLU A 153 24.89 1.41 1.33
CA GLU A 153 25.41 0.99 0.03
C GLU A 153 25.24 -0.53 -0.14
N GLY A 154 24.46 -0.92 -1.14
CA GLY A 154 24.24 -2.32 -1.51
C GLY A 154 25.14 -2.74 -2.66
N ASP A 155 25.14 -4.05 -2.94
CA ASP A 155 25.83 -4.59 -4.11
C ASP A 155 25.26 -3.98 -5.42
N ARG A 156 26.14 -3.81 -6.41
CA ARG A 156 25.76 -3.25 -7.71
C ARG A 156 24.65 -4.07 -8.35
N VAL A 157 23.76 -3.40 -9.08
CA VAL A 157 22.76 -4.07 -9.90
C VAL A 157 23.44 -4.90 -10.97
N GLY A 158 23.34 -6.23 -10.82
CA GLY A 158 23.72 -7.16 -11.88
C GLY A 158 22.85 -6.88 -13.10
N VAL A 159 23.47 -6.36 -14.16
CA VAL A 159 22.84 -6.22 -15.48
C VAL A 159 22.67 -7.60 -16.11
N ASN A 160 21.75 -8.39 -15.59
CA ASN A 160 21.25 -9.58 -16.29
C ASN A 160 20.38 -9.07 -17.42
N GLY A 161 21.01 -8.89 -18.60
CA GLY A 161 20.46 -8.38 -19.86
C GLY A 161 18.95 -8.20 -19.85
N GLY A 162 18.51 -6.97 -19.57
CA GLY A 162 17.10 -6.62 -19.62
C GLY A 162 16.57 -6.87 -21.03
N LEU A 163 15.55 -7.70 -21.14
CA LEU A 163 14.75 -7.77 -22.35
C LEU A 163 13.97 -6.46 -22.44
N ALA A 164 14.42 -5.60 -23.36
CA ALA A 164 13.59 -4.53 -23.92
C ALA A 164 12.41 -5.14 -24.69
#